data_AF-A0A1H4VTK9-F1
#
_entry.id   AF-A0A1H4VTK9-F1
#
_cell.length_a   1.000
_cell.length_b   1.000
_cell.length_c   1.000
_cell.angle_alpha   90.00
_cell.angle_beta   90.00
_cell.angle_gamma   90.00
#
_symmetry.space_group_name_H-M   'P 1'
#
loop_
_entity.id
_entity.type
_entity.pdbx_description
1 polymer ?
#
loop_
_entity_poly.entity_id
_entity_poly.type
_entity_poly.pdbx_seq_one_letter_code
_entity_poly.pdbx_strand_id
1 'polypeptide(L)'
;MKKLILLTFLLSFLHGVSQELTEKKISILNRLDLKTEPLNLNDSNIQKKLNRIITLEKGRKTNKTAGVILTSLSAICITTGIIGVAYREKFTKHLGIGVMSLGIVKAGVSIPLWNAAEKKQRERDKLIELFNENRH
;
A
#
# COMPACT_ATOMS: atom_id res chain seq x y z
N MET A 1 -27.38 8.28 -13.50
CA MET A 1 -27.03 8.84 -12.17
C MET A 1 -25.79 8.20 -11.54
N LYS A 2 -25.70 6.86 -11.41
CA LYS A 2 -24.55 6.18 -10.78
C LYS A 2 -23.16 6.52 -11.38
N LYS A 3 -23.07 6.71 -12.72
CA LYS A 3 -21.83 7.09 -13.41
C LYS A 3 -21.38 8.54 -13.14
N LEU A 4 -22.34 9.45 -12.90
CA LEU A 4 -22.04 10.85 -12.57
C LEU A 4 -21.47 10.97 -11.15
N ILE A 5 -21.99 10.19 -10.20
CA ILE A 5 -21.50 10.15 -8.81
C ILE A 5 -20.07 9.63 -8.74
N LEU A 6 -19.75 8.60 -9.54
CA LEU A 6 -18.37 8.08 -9.62
C LEU A 6 -17.40 9.11 -10.19
N LEU A 7 -17.85 9.93 -11.15
CA LEU A 7 -17.05 10.99 -11.75
C LEU A 7 -16.79 12.14 -10.77
N THR A 8 -17.80 12.59 -10.01
CA THR A 8 -17.61 13.60 -8.95
C THR A 8 -16.72 13.09 -7.82
N PHE A 9 -16.81 11.80 -7.48
CA PHE A 9 -15.89 11.18 -6.50
C PHE A 9 -14.44 11.09 -7.01
N LEU A 10 -14.22 10.94 -8.32
CA LEU A 10 -12.86 10.92 -8.87
C LEU A 10 -12.23 12.32 -8.91
N LEU A 11 -13.04 13.35 -9.20
CA LEU A 11 -12.61 14.74 -9.35
C LEU A 11 -12.25 15.41 -8.01
N SER A 12 -12.81 14.94 -6.88
CA SER A 12 -12.50 15.47 -5.54
C SER A 12 -11.06 15.20 -5.09
N PHE A 13 -10.39 14.18 -5.66
CA PHE A 13 -8.98 13.89 -5.36
C PHE A 13 -7.99 14.78 -6.13
N LEU A 14 -8.44 15.54 -7.15
CA LEU A 14 -7.56 16.41 -7.94
C LEU A 14 -7.14 17.68 -7.18
N HIS A 15 -7.88 18.07 -6.13
CA HIS A 15 -7.59 19.26 -5.32
C HIS A 15 -6.70 18.96 -4.10
N GLY A 16 -5.86 17.93 -4.17
CA GLY A 16 -4.80 17.68 -3.18
C GLY A 16 -3.70 18.74 -3.27
N VAL A 17 -4.04 20.00 -3.00
CA VAL A 17 -3.08 21.11 -2.91
C VAL A 17 -2.35 20.96 -1.59
N SER A 18 -1.05 20.64 -1.67
CA SER A 18 -0.12 20.79 -0.56
C SER A 18 -0.19 22.24 -0.08
N GLN A 19 -0.71 22.47 1.13
CA GLN A 19 -0.74 23.82 1.72
C GLN A 19 0.68 24.20 2.12
N GLU A 20 1.29 25.17 1.43
CA GLU A 20 2.48 25.85 1.94
C GLU A 20 2.09 26.74 3.12
N LEU A 21 2.74 26.52 4.26
CA LEU A 21 2.53 27.34 5.43
C LEU A 21 3.33 28.64 5.31
N THR A 22 2.64 29.75 5.49
CA THR A 22 3.26 31.08 5.58
C THR A 22 4.08 31.20 6.87
N GLU A 23 5.16 31.98 6.87
CA GLU A 23 6.03 32.23 8.04
C GLU A 23 5.25 32.62 9.32
N LYS A 24 4.17 33.38 9.17
CA LYS A 24 3.29 33.76 10.29
C LYS A 24 2.55 32.56 10.91
N LYS A 25 2.18 31.57 10.09
CA LYS A 25 1.53 30.32 10.56
C LYS A 25 2.57 29.37 11.16
N ILE A 26 3.76 29.30 10.57
CA ILE A 26 4.94 28.58 11.07
C ILE A 26 5.30 29.07 12.49
N SER A 27 5.32 30.40 12.72
CA SER A 27 5.62 30.93 14.06
C SER A 27 4.52 30.65 15.10
N ILE A 28 3.24 30.62 14.69
CA ILE A 28 2.13 30.20 15.57
C ILE A 28 2.28 28.73 15.95
N LEU A 29 2.65 27.87 14.99
CA LEU A 29 2.90 26.45 15.25
C LEU A 29 4.11 26.23 16.16
N ASN A 30 5.22 26.94 15.94
CA ASN A 30 6.38 26.88 16.83
C ASN A 30 6.06 27.33 18.26
N ARG A 31 5.14 28.31 18.43
CA ARG A 31 4.65 28.73 19.76
C ARG A 31 3.77 27.67 20.45
N LEU A 32 3.20 26.75 19.67
CA LEU A 32 2.48 25.58 20.18
C LEU A 32 3.43 24.38 20.38
N ASP A 33 4.74 24.63 20.42
CA ASP A 33 5.81 23.62 20.52
C ASP A 33 5.83 22.62 19.34
N LEU A 34 5.17 22.99 18.23
CA LEU A 34 5.19 22.21 17.00
C LEU A 34 6.38 22.67 16.16
N LYS A 35 7.47 21.88 16.19
CA LYS A 35 8.70 22.15 15.42
C LYS A 35 8.43 22.17 13.92
N THR A 36 8.47 23.36 13.32
CA THR A 36 8.30 23.57 11.88
C THR A 36 9.62 23.78 11.12
N GLU A 37 10.77 23.57 11.77
CA GLU A 37 12.09 23.73 11.17
C GLU A 37 12.21 22.91 9.87
N PRO A 38 12.59 23.55 8.75
CA PRO A 38 12.70 22.86 7.48
C PRO A 38 13.83 21.83 7.57
N LEU A 39 13.55 20.62 7.08
CA LEU A 39 14.56 19.56 7.01
C LEU A 39 15.72 20.05 6.12
N ASN A 40 16.96 19.97 6.60
CA ASN A 40 18.12 20.33 5.77
C ASN A 40 18.31 19.27 4.67
N LEU A 41 17.66 19.48 3.53
CA LEU A 41 17.71 18.57 2.39
C LEU A 41 19.09 18.53 1.72
N ASN A 42 20.04 19.41 2.07
CA ASN A 42 21.40 19.37 1.56
C ASN A 42 22.34 18.47 2.38
N ASP A 43 21.89 17.97 3.53
CA ASP A 43 22.65 16.98 4.31
C ASP A 43 22.57 15.59 3.65
N SER A 44 23.72 15.06 3.26
CA SER A 44 23.86 13.74 2.63
C SER A 44 23.30 12.58 3.48
N ASN A 45 23.39 12.66 4.80
CA ASN A 45 22.86 11.66 5.72
C ASN A 45 21.33 11.72 5.77
N ILE A 46 20.77 12.93 5.79
CA ILE A 46 19.32 13.15 5.71
C ILE A 46 18.78 12.63 4.37
N GLN A 47 19.42 12.96 3.25
CA GLN A 47 19.04 12.46 1.93
C GLN A 47 19.07 10.93 1.85
N LYS A 48 20.13 10.30 2.38
CA LYS A 48 20.27 8.83 2.38
C LYS A 48 19.16 8.16 3.18
N LYS A 49 18.86 8.67 4.38
CA LYS A 49 17.78 8.14 5.22
C LYS A 49 16.40 8.37 4.58
N LEU A 50 16.16 9.54 3.97
CA LEU A 50 14.91 9.85 3.25
C LEU A 50 14.72 8.91 2.04
N ASN A 51 15.77 8.72 1.24
CA ASN A 51 15.75 7.78 0.11
C ASN A 51 15.49 6.35 0.58
N ARG A 52 16.01 5.96 1.75
CA ARG A 52 15.71 4.66 2.35
C ARG A 52 14.25 4.53 2.73
N ILE A 53 13.65 5.55 3.36
CA ILE A 53 12.22 5.59 3.69
C ILE A 53 11.37 5.45 2.42
N ILE A 54 11.68 6.22 1.37
CA ILE A 54 10.97 6.18 0.09
C ILE A 54 11.08 4.80 -0.56
N THR A 55 12.26 4.18 -0.53
CA THR A 55 12.50 2.85 -1.11
C THR A 55 11.72 1.77 -0.37
N LEU A 56 11.70 1.81 0.96
CA LEU A 56 10.92 0.89 1.79
C LEU A 56 9.42 1.05 1.52
N GLU A 57 8.94 2.29 1.42
CA GLU A 57 7.53 2.58 1.13
C GLU A 57 7.11 2.11 -0.26
N LYS A 58 7.93 2.34 -1.29
CA LYS A 58 7.70 1.83 -2.64
C LYS A 58 7.64 0.30 -2.64
N GLY A 59 8.61 -0.35 -2.00
CA GLY A 59 8.66 -1.80 -1.88
C GLY A 59 7.49 -2.39 -1.08
N ARG A 60 7.00 -1.68 -0.05
CA ARG A 60 5.81 -2.06 0.72
C ARG A 60 4.56 -1.99 -0.14
N LYS A 61 4.36 -0.88 -0.86
CA LYS A 61 3.19 -0.68 -1.74
C LYS A 61 3.15 -1.75 -2.84
N THR A 62 4.28 -2.04 -3.50
CA THR A 62 4.34 -3.10 -4.52
C THR A 62 3.93 -4.46 -3.95
N ASN A 63 4.49 -4.85 -2.80
CA ASN A 63 4.17 -6.14 -2.18
C ASN A 63 2.71 -6.21 -1.72
N LYS A 64 2.19 -5.13 -1.12
CA LYS A 64 0.79 -5.06 -0.68
C LYS A 64 -0.16 -5.15 -1.86
N THR A 65 0.10 -4.42 -2.94
CA THR A 65 -0.72 -4.46 -4.16
C THR A 65 -0.70 -5.86 -4.80
N ALA A 66 0.47 -6.47 -4.95
CA ALA A 66 0.58 -7.82 -5.47
C ALA A 66 -0.14 -8.85 -4.57
N GLY A 67 -0.01 -8.72 -3.26
CA GLY A 67 -0.74 -9.54 -2.28
C GLY A 67 -2.26 -9.43 -2.43
N VAL A 68 -2.80 -8.22 -2.60
CA VAL A 68 -4.23 -7.98 -2.84
C VAL A 68 -4.69 -8.62 -4.15
N ILE A 69 -3.95 -8.41 -5.25
CA ILE A 69 -4.29 -8.97 -6.58
C ILE A 69 -4.28 -10.50 -6.55
N LEU A 70 -3.28 -11.13 -5.93
CA LEU A 70 -3.21 -12.59 -5.85
C LEU A 70 -4.33 -13.16 -4.98
N THR A 71 -4.67 -12.47 -3.89
CA THR A 71 -5.74 -12.91 -2.99
C THR A 71 -7.11 -12.81 -3.67
N SER A 72 -7.38 -11.73 -4.40
CA SER A 72 -8.64 -11.58 -5.15
C SER A 72 -8.72 -12.59 -6.30
N LEU A 73 -7.64 -12.79 -7.04
CA LEU A 73 -7.58 -13.78 -8.11
C LEU A 73 -7.72 -15.21 -7.56
N SER A 74 -7.16 -15.50 -6.38
CA SER A 74 -7.36 -16.76 -5.67
C SER A 74 -8.84 -16.99 -5.37
N ALA A 75 -9.53 -16.00 -4.78
CA ALA A 75 -10.95 -16.13 -4.44
C ALA A 75 -11.80 -16.41 -5.69
N ILE A 76 -11.52 -15.75 -6.82
CA ILE A 76 -12.19 -16.00 -8.09
C ILE A 76 -11.91 -17.42 -8.59
N CYS A 77 -10.65 -17.85 -8.60
CA CYS A 77 -10.26 -19.20 -9.04
C CYS A 77 -10.88 -20.31 -8.18
N ILE A 78 -10.92 -20.12 -6.85
CA ILE A 78 -11.53 -21.10 -5.94
C ILE A 78 -13.03 -21.18 -6.18
N THR A 79 -13.74 -20.05 -6.25
CA THR A 79 -15.20 -20.04 -6.45
C THR A 79 -15.60 -20.60 -7.82
N THR A 80 -14.94 -20.17 -8.90
CA THR A 80 -15.16 -20.75 -10.25
C THR A 80 -14.78 -22.22 -10.33
N GLY A 81 -13.71 -22.63 -9.64
CA GLY A 81 -13.31 -24.02 -9.54
C GLY A 81 -14.35 -24.89 -8.83
N ILE A 82 -14.90 -24.43 -7.70
CA ILE A 82 -15.98 -25.10 -6.97
C ILE A 82 -17.21 -25.28 -7.86
N ILE A 83 -17.60 -24.22 -8.59
CA ILE A 83 -18.70 -24.28 -9.56
C ILE A 83 -18.41 -25.34 -10.62
N GLY A 84 -17.20 -25.35 -11.20
CA GLY A 84 -16.78 -26.34 -12.19
C GLY A 84 -16.82 -27.79 -11.66
N VAL A 85 -16.40 -28.01 -10.40
CA VAL A 85 -16.43 -29.32 -9.74
C VAL A 85 -17.87 -29.80 -9.49
N ALA A 86 -18.83 -28.89 -9.30
CA ALA A 86 -20.23 -29.22 -9.08
C ALA A 86 -20.94 -29.73 -10.35
N TYR A 87 -20.38 -29.51 -11.54
CA TYR A 87 -20.93 -30.06 -12.78
C TYR A 87 -20.69 -31.57 -12.90
N ARG A 88 -21.66 -32.28 -13.49
CA ARG A 88 -21.59 -33.74 -13.71
C ARG A 88 -20.67 -34.13 -14.87
N GLU A 89 -20.40 -33.22 -15.80
CA GLU A 89 -19.50 -33.47 -16.92
C GLU A 89 -18.06 -33.66 -16.46
N LYS A 90 -17.46 -34.79 -16.83
CA LYS A 90 -16.10 -35.18 -16.41
C LYS A 90 -15.06 -34.13 -16.81
N PHE A 91 -15.15 -33.57 -18.01
CA PHE A 91 -14.24 -32.53 -18.49
C PHE A 91 -14.32 -31.26 -17.64
N THR A 92 -15.53 -30.73 -17.44
CA THR A 92 -15.81 -29.53 -16.64
C THR A 92 -15.39 -29.70 -15.18
N LYS A 93 -15.59 -30.89 -14.62
CA LYS A 93 -15.11 -31.24 -13.27
C LYS A 93 -13.58 -31.19 -13.16
N HIS A 94 -12.85 -31.80 -14.10
CA HIS A 94 -11.38 -31.78 -14.09
C HIS A 94 -10.82 -30.37 -14.28
N LEU A 95 -11.43 -29.57 -15.17
CA LEU A 95 -11.09 -28.14 -15.29
C LEU A 95 -11.35 -27.38 -13.98
N GLY A 96 -12.48 -27.64 -13.32
CA GLY A 96 -12.81 -27.04 -12.02
C GLY A 96 -11.75 -27.32 -10.95
N ILE A 97 -11.28 -28.58 -10.86
CA ILE A 97 -10.18 -28.96 -9.94
C ILE A 97 -8.89 -28.20 -10.28
N GLY A 98 -8.54 -28.12 -11.57
CA GLY A 98 -7.36 -27.39 -12.02
C GLY A 98 -7.40 -25.90 -11.66
N VAL A 99 -8.51 -25.23 -11.97
CA VAL A 99 -8.70 -23.79 -11.66
C VAL A 99 -8.70 -23.54 -10.15
N MET A 100 -9.35 -24.40 -9.36
CA MET A 100 -9.34 -24.31 -7.90
C MET A 100 -7.92 -24.44 -7.34
N SER A 101 -7.13 -25.38 -7.86
CA SER A 101 -5.75 -25.62 -7.42
C SER A 101 -4.84 -24.42 -7.69
N LEU A 102 -5.02 -23.76 -8.84
CA LEU A 102 -4.34 -22.50 -9.15
C LEU A 102 -4.72 -21.39 -8.15
N GLY A 103 -5.96 -21.36 -7.70
CA GLY A 103 -6.41 -20.44 -6.66
C GLY A 103 -5.65 -20.67 -5.34
N ILE A 104 -5.59 -21.91 -4.87
CA ILE A 104 -4.87 -22.28 -3.64
C ILE A 104 -3.40 -21.87 -3.69
N VAL A 105 -2.70 -22.13 -4.81
CA VAL A 105 -1.31 -21.71 -4.99
C VAL A 105 -1.17 -20.18 -4.89
N LYS A 106 -2.05 -19.42 -5.55
CA LYS A 106 -2.03 -17.95 -5.50
C LYS A 106 -2.29 -17.42 -4.09
N ALA A 107 -3.18 -18.04 -3.30
CA ALA A 107 -3.35 -17.71 -1.88
C ALA A 107 -2.06 -17.96 -1.09
N GLY A 108 -1.40 -19.11 -1.31
CA GLY A 108 -0.14 -19.42 -0.65
C GLY A 108 0.96 -18.40 -0.94
N VAL A 109 1.07 -17.95 -2.20
CA VAL A 109 2.06 -16.93 -2.61
C VAL A 109 1.70 -15.53 -2.10
N SER A 110 0.42 -15.23 -1.84
CA SER A 110 0.05 -13.90 -1.35
C SER A 110 0.50 -13.66 0.10
N ILE A 111 0.50 -14.68 0.96
CA ILE A 111 0.89 -14.59 2.38
C ILE A 111 2.30 -13.99 2.58
N PRO A 112 3.38 -14.52 1.97
CA PRO A 112 4.73 -13.96 2.15
C PRO A 112 4.84 -12.52 1.63
N LEU A 113 4.02 -12.11 0.64
CA LEU A 113 3.99 -10.73 0.17
C LEU A 113 3.39 -9.79 1.22
N TRP A 114 2.32 -10.20 1.90
CA TRP A 114 1.75 -9.44 3.02
C TRP A 114 2.75 -9.30 4.17
N ASN A 115 3.38 -10.40 4.58
CA ASN A 115 4.39 -10.38 5.64
C ASN A 115 5.59 -9.49 5.27
N ALA A 116 6.07 -9.57 4.02
CA ALA A 116 7.15 -8.73 3.54
C ALA A 116 6.74 -7.24 3.48
N ALA A 117 5.49 -6.92 3.15
CA ALA A 117 4.98 -5.56 3.20
C ALA A 117 4.95 -5.04 4.64
N GLU A 118 4.47 -5.85 5.59
CA GLU A 118 4.42 -5.47 7.00
C GLU A 118 5.82 -5.26 7.59
N LYS A 119 6.78 -6.13 7.25
CA LYS A 119 8.18 -5.96 7.66
C LYS A 119 8.74 -4.62 7.18
N LYS A 120 8.55 -4.28 5.89
CA LYS A 120 8.98 -2.99 5.33
C LYS A 120 8.29 -1.79 5.99
N GLN A 121 7.04 -1.96 6.41
CA GLN A 121 6.32 -0.94 7.18
C GLN A 121 6.99 -0.66 8.52
N ARG A 122 7.28 -1.73 9.29
CA ARG A 122 7.95 -1.60 10.59
C ARG A 122 9.35 -0.99 10.46
N GLU A 123 10.11 -1.37 9.44
CA GLU A 123 11.43 -0.78 9.17
C GLU A 123 11.34 0.72 8.82
N ARG A 124 10.34 1.11 8.02
CA ARG A 124 10.07 2.51 7.70
C ARG A 124 9.70 3.30 8.96
N ASP A 125 8.82 2.77 9.79
CA ASP A 125 8.31 3.45 10.98
C ASP A 125 9.42 3.72 11.99
N LYS A 126 10.32 2.76 12.20
CA LYS A 126 11.55 2.95 12.99
C LYS A 126 12.43 4.08 12.45
N LEU A 127 12.59 4.18 11.13
CA LEU A 127 13.39 5.25 10.53
C LEU A 127 12.74 6.63 10.68
N ILE A 128 11.41 6.70 10.64
CA ILE A 128 10.65 7.93 10.86
C ILE A 128 10.77 8.36 12.33
N GLU A 129 10.63 7.42 13.27
CA GLU A 129 10.79 7.66 14.71
C GLU A 129 12.18 8.21 15.02
N LEU A 130 13.25 7.57 14.53
CA LEU A 130 14.61 8.07 14.66
C LEU A 130 14.81 9.47 14.03
N PHE A 131 14.08 9.80 12.98
CA PHE A 131 14.12 11.14 12.37
C PHE A 131 13.44 12.20 13.23
N ASN A 132 12.37 11.83 13.93
CA ASN A 132 11.64 12.71 14.82
C ASN A 132 12.40 12.92 16.14
N GLU A 133 13.05 11.89 16.67
CA GLU A 133 13.89 11.98 17.89
C GLU A 133 15.15 12.83 17.68
N ASN A 134 15.84 12.69 16.53
CA ASN A 134 17.05 13.48 16.22
C ASN A 134 16.76 14.95 15.85
N ARG A 135 15.51 15.41 15.94
CA ARG A 135 15.12 16.83 15.84
C ARG A 135 15.03 17.52 17.22
N HIS A 136 15.34 16.82 18.32
CA HIS A 136 15.48 17.39 19.67
C HIS A 136 16.92 17.82 19.94
#